data_AF-A0A5N4CAU1-F1
#
_entry.id   AF-A0A5N4CAU1-F1
#
_cell.length_a   1.000
_cell.length_b   1.000
_cell.length_c   1.000
_cell.angle_alpha   90.00
_cell.angle_beta   90.00
_cell.angle_gamma   90.00
#
_symmetry.space_group_name_H-M   'P 1'
#
loop_
_entity.id
_entity.type
_entity.pdbx_description
1 polymer ?
#
loop_
_entity_poly.entity_id
_entity_poly.type
_entity_poly.pdbx_seq_one_letter_code
_entity_poly.pdbx_strand_id
1 'polypeptide(L)'
;MTLGNKLRDYQGQFNTSHLLALCDYFHNTFLRHYRLYQYVLGQDQDVNLTVTHLEVCVPPQPLPLAEGKDRDVWKHEQQVAELSLGEEQKRTNMLLLKEALRLEQEHLLQRTLSEGPVRHGQALKREELGDLINKAIHIQVKCLRELLQYEIQVTFDILDLKLQKKILNLNAPIPLPLPTTSPPGQDASPKLHKANKGKKAKAKKK
;
A
#
# COMPACT_ATOMS: atom_id res chain seq x y z
N MET A 1 -58.02 43.54 -27.03
CA MET A 1 -59.08 42.92 -27.86
C MET A 1 -59.74 41.84 -27.02
N THR A 2 -61.00 42.06 -26.65
CA THR A 2 -61.73 41.25 -25.67
C THR A 2 -62.15 39.91 -26.29
N LEU A 3 -61.94 38.81 -25.58
CA LEU A 3 -62.35 37.44 -25.95
C LEU A 3 -63.78 37.37 -26.51
N GLY A 4 -64.67 38.24 -26.01
CA GLY A 4 -66.04 38.39 -26.50
C GLY A 4 -66.17 38.78 -27.98
N ASN A 5 -65.22 39.52 -28.57
CA ASN A 5 -65.27 39.85 -30.01
C ASN A 5 -64.92 38.62 -30.85
N LYS A 6 -63.92 37.84 -30.45
CA LYS A 6 -63.53 36.59 -31.11
C LYS A 6 -64.65 35.54 -31.01
N LEU A 7 -65.32 35.42 -29.87
CA LEU A 7 -66.43 34.47 -29.69
C LEU A 7 -67.65 34.85 -30.53
N ARG A 8 -67.87 36.14 -30.77
CA ARG A 8 -68.94 36.63 -31.65
C ARG A 8 -68.74 36.19 -33.10
N ASP A 9 -67.49 36.12 -33.56
CA ASP A 9 -67.15 35.64 -34.91
C ASP A 9 -67.52 34.15 -35.11
N TYR A 10 -67.55 33.36 -34.02
CA TYR A 10 -67.90 31.93 -34.04
C TYR A 10 -69.39 31.66 -33.78
N GLN A 11 -70.21 32.69 -33.60
CA GLN A 11 -71.65 32.58 -33.31
C GLN A 11 -72.46 31.97 -34.47
N GLY A 12 -71.93 31.98 -35.69
CA GLY A 12 -72.54 31.30 -36.84
C GLY A 12 -72.22 29.80 -36.94
N GLN A 13 -71.23 29.29 -36.20
CA GLN A 13 -70.75 27.90 -36.29
C GLN A 13 -71.10 27.06 -35.06
N PHE A 14 -71.32 27.70 -33.91
CA PHE A 14 -71.59 27.03 -32.65
C PHE A 14 -72.92 27.46 -32.05
N ASN A 15 -73.66 26.51 -31.48
CA ASN A 15 -74.83 26.81 -30.67
C ASN A 15 -74.44 27.62 -29.43
N THR A 16 -75.39 28.42 -28.93
CA THR A 16 -75.21 29.31 -27.78
C THR A 16 -74.75 28.57 -26.51
N SER A 17 -75.25 27.35 -26.27
CA SER A 17 -74.81 26.49 -25.16
C SER A 17 -73.34 26.09 -25.27
N HIS A 18 -72.86 25.79 -26.48
CA HIS A 18 -71.47 25.39 -26.72
C HIS A 18 -70.53 26.60 -26.58
N LEU A 19 -70.96 27.78 -27.01
CA LEU A 19 -70.20 29.01 -26.79
C LEU A 19 -70.05 29.35 -25.31
N LEU A 20 -71.11 29.17 -24.51
CA LEU A 20 -71.02 29.35 -23.06
C LEU A 20 -70.08 28.34 -22.41
N ALA A 21 -70.17 27.05 -22.78
CA ALA A 21 -69.25 26.03 -22.29
C ALA A 21 -67.79 26.33 -22.65
N LEU A 22 -67.54 26.88 -23.85
CA LEU A 22 -66.22 27.31 -24.27
C LEU A 22 -65.73 28.52 -23.46
N CYS A 23 -66.61 29.50 -23.18
CA CYS A 23 -66.30 30.62 -22.30
C CYS A 23 -65.90 30.13 -20.90
N ASP A 24 -66.68 29.22 -20.32
CA ASP A 24 -66.42 28.65 -19.00
C ASP A 24 -65.11 27.85 -18.98
N TYR A 25 -64.83 27.10 -20.05
CA TYR A 25 -63.55 26.40 -20.19
C TYR A 25 -62.38 27.38 -20.20
N PHE A 26 -62.40 28.41 -21.04
CA PHE A 26 -61.34 29.41 -21.10
C PHE A 26 -61.18 30.17 -19.78
N HIS A 27 -62.29 30.47 -19.11
CA HIS A 27 -62.26 31.12 -17.82
C HIS A 27 -61.59 30.26 -16.75
N ASN A 28 -61.97 28.98 -16.65
CA ASN A 28 -61.48 28.08 -15.61
C ASN A 28 -60.06 27.57 -15.83
N THR A 29 -59.62 27.46 -17.09
CA THR A 29 -58.29 26.96 -17.42
C THR A 29 -57.26 28.08 -17.52
N PHE A 30 -57.48 29.04 -18.41
CA PHE A 30 -56.47 30.06 -18.76
C PHE A 30 -56.61 31.35 -17.95
N LEU A 31 -57.83 31.87 -17.79
CA LEU A 31 -58.02 33.18 -17.16
C LEU A 31 -57.89 33.12 -15.64
N ARG A 32 -58.42 32.06 -15.00
CA ARG A 32 -58.39 31.90 -13.53
C ARG A 32 -56.97 31.89 -12.97
N HIS A 33 -56.02 31.29 -13.68
CA HIS A 33 -54.62 31.17 -13.26
C HIS A 33 -53.69 32.13 -14.02
N TYR A 34 -54.24 33.10 -14.75
CA TYR A 34 -53.45 34.00 -15.60
C TYR A 34 -52.33 34.72 -14.84
N ARG A 35 -52.61 35.15 -13.59
CA ARG A 35 -51.61 35.77 -12.72
C ARG A 35 -50.48 34.82 -12.31
N LEU A 36 -50.78 33.52 -12.14
CA LEU A 36 -49.77 32.51 -11.84
C LEU A 36 -48.87 32.27 -13.05
N TYR A 37 -49.45 32.16 -14.25
CA TYR A 37 -48.68 32.04 -15.49
C TYR A 37 -47.81 33.26 -15.73
N GLN A 38 -48.32 34.48 -15.49
CA GLN A 38 -47.50 35.69 -15.55
C GLN A 38 -46.36 35.69 -14.53
N TYR A 39 -46.59 35.20 -13.32
CA TYR A 39 -45.54 35.14 -12.30
C TYR A 39 -44.44 34.12 -12.63
N VAL A 40 -44.83 32.93 -13.11
CA VAL A 40 -43.89 31.84 -13.43
C VAL A 40 -43.12 32.12 -14.73
N LEU A 41 -43.80 32.65 -15.76
CA LEU A 41 -43.22 32.81 -17.10
C LEU A 41 -42.70 34.23 -17.37
N GLY A 42 -43.11 35.22 -16.58
CA GLY A 42 -42.80 36.63 -16.80
C GLY A 42 -41.66 37.18 -15.94
N GLN A 43 -41.10 36.39 -15.03
CA GLN A 43 -40.00 36.80 -14.15
C GLN A 43 -38.82 35.85 -14.34
N ASP A 44 -37.60 36.39 -14.46
CA ASP A 44 -36.37 35.61 -14.30
C ASP A 44 -36.29 35.19 -12.83
N GLN A 45 -36.38 33.89 -12.56
CA GLN A 45 -36.20 33.36 -11.21
C GLN A 45 -34.71 33.32 -10.88
N ASP A 46 -34.31 33.99 -9.82
CA ASP A 46 -32.94 33.94 -9.31
C ASP A 46 -32.71 32.62 -8.57
N VAL A 47 -32.30 31.59 -9.33
CA VAL A 47 -32.05 30.25 -8.78
C VAL A 47 -30.75 30.28 -7.99
N ASN A 48 -30.87 30.36 -6.66
CA ASN A 48 -29.74 30.28 -5.74
C ASN A 48 -29.19 28.84 -5.67
N LEU A 49 -28.45 28.43 -6.72
CA LEU A 49 -27.72 27.17 -6.76
C LEU A 49 -26.54 27.25 -5.80
N THR A 50 -26.63 26.53 -4.68
CA THR A 50 -25.50 26.39 -3.76
C THR A 50 -24.55 25.36 -4.35
N VAL A 51 -23.52 25.83 -5.07
CA VAL A 51 -22.48 24.95 -5.63
C VAL A 51 -21.41 24.73 -4.55
N THR A 52 -21.45 23.58 -3.89
CA THR A 52 -20.38 23.14 -2.98
C THR A 52 -19.31 22.39 -3.75
N HIS A 53 -18.07 22.88 -3.69
CA HIS A 53 -16.91 22.19 -4.23
C HIS A 53 -16.46 21.10 -3.24
N LEU A 54 -16.54 19.84 -3.67
CA LEU A 54 -16.01 18.69 -2.93
C LEU A 54 -14.68 18.28 -3.57
N GLU A 55 -13.59 18.41 -2.83
CA GLU A 55 -12.31 17.84 -3.23
C GLU A 55 -12.33 16.34 -3.00
N VAL A 56 -12.28 15.59 -4.11
CA VAL A 56 -12.18 14.12 -4.08
C VAL A 56 -10.70 13.77 -4.20
N CYS A 57 -10.10 13.30 -3.11
CA CYS A 57 -8.74 12.78 -3.14
C CYS A 57 -8.68 11.48 -3.94
N VAL A 58 -7.92 11.49 -5.04
CA VAL A 58 -7.69 10.28 -5.84
C VAL A 58 -6.58 9.47 -5.18
N PRO A 59 -6.74 8.14 -5.02
CA PRO A 59 -5.68 7.29 -4.49
C PRO A 59 -4.42 7.37 -5.37
N PRO A 60 -3.23 7.16 -4.79
CA PRO A 60 -2.01 7.14 -5.56
C PRO A 60 -2.10 6.10 -6.68
N GLN A 61 -1.56 6.46 -7.85
CA GLN A 61 -1.59 5.57 -9.00
C GLN A 61 -0.77 4.31 -8.70
N PRO A 62 -1.33 3.10 -8.94
CA PRO A 62 -0.59 1.87 -8.69
C PRO A 62 0.65 1.80 -9.60
N LEU A 63 1.67 1.13 -9.10
CA LEU A 63 2.90 0.90 -9.85
C LEU A 63 2.61 0.07 -11.12
N PRO A 64 3.40 0.26 -12.19
CA PRO A 64 3.31 -0.55 -13.40
C PRO A 64 3.45 -2.05 -13.09
N LEU A 65 2.70 -2.89 -13.81
CA LEU A 65 2.81 -4.36 -13.68
C LEU A 65 4.22 -4.90 -14.01
N ALA A 66 5.02 -4.13 -14.76
CA ALA A 66 6.42 -4.46 -15.03
C ALA A 66 7.31 -4.46 -13.78
N GLU A 67 6.92 -3.70 -12.75
CA GLU A 67 7.56 -3.71 -11.42
C GLU A 67 6.97 -4.82 -10.52
N GLY A 68 5.94 -5.50 -11.00
CA GLY A 68 5.32 -6.63 -10.32
C GLY A 68 6.28 -7.81 -10.22
N LYS A 69 6.20 -8.51 -9.10
CA LYS A 69 6.96 -9.74 -8.87
C LYS A 69 6.07 -10.94 -9.13
N ASP A 70 6.63 -11.99 -9.73
CA ASP A 70 5.93 -13.25 -9.83
C ASP A 70 5.55 -13.75 -8.43
N ARG A 71 4.33 -14.28 -8.31
CA ARG A 71 3.77 -14.68 -7.01
C ARG A 71 4.62 -15.76 -6.33
N ASP A 72 5.14 -16.70 -7.10
CA ASP A 72 5.85 -17.84 -6.55
C ASP A 72 7.28 -17.43 -6.15
N VAL A 73 7.90 -16.50 -6.91
CA VAL A 73 9.15 -15.84 -6.51
C VAL A 73 8.95 -15.02 -5.22
N TRP A 74 7.87 -14.24 -5.12
CA TRP A 74 7.57 -13.46 -3.91
C TRP A 74 7.35 -14.36 -2.69
N LYS A 75 6.60 -15.46 -2.84
CA LYS A 75 6.39 -16.43 -1.75
C LYS A 75 7.70 -17.08 -1.31
N HIS A 76 8.56 -17.44 -2.26
CA HIS A 76 9.87 -18.00 -1.97
C HIS A 76 10.72 -17.01 -1.15
N GLU A 77 10.77 -15.75 -1.56
CA GLU A 77 11.50 -14.71 -0.84
C GLU A 77 10.95 -14.48 0.57
N GLN A 78 9.62 -14.53 0.73
CA GLN A 78 9.00 -14.40 2.04
C GLN A 78 9.40 -15.55 2.98
N GLN A 79 9.42 -16.79 2.49
CA GLN A 79 9.89 -17.94 3.27
C GLN A 79 11.37 -17.83 3.63
N VAL A 80 12.20 -17.37 2.68
CA VAL A 80 13.64 -17.14 2.94
C VAL A 80 13.84 -16.04 3.98
N ALA A 81 13.05 -14.97 3.91
CA ALA A 81 13.09 -13.85 4.86
C ALA A 81 12.68 -14.31 6.26
N GLU A 82 11.63 -15.13 6.38
CA GLU A 82 11.17 -15.70 7.65
C GLU A 82 12.26 -16.56 8.31
N LEU A 83 12.89 -17.46 7.56
CA LEU A 83 14.01 -18.27 8.08
C LEU A 83 15.21 -17.42 8.48
N SER A 84 15.52 -16.39 7.70
CA SER A 84 16.59 -15.43 8.01
C SER A 84 16.31 -14.67 9.31
N LEU A 85 15.08 -14.20 9.50
CA LEU A 85 14.66 -13.54 10.73
C LEU A 85 14.75 -14.49 11.93
N GLY A 86 14.33 -15.75 11.76
CA GLY A 86 14.48 -16.77 12.79
C GLY A 86 15.94 -16.99 13.21
N GLU A 87 16.86 -17.04 12.23
CA GLU A 87 18.29 -17.17 12.48
C GLU A 87 18.86 -15.97 13.27
N GLU A 88 18.50 -14.75 12.88
CA GLU A 88 18.90 -13.51 13.57
C GLU A 88 18.33 -13.42 14.98
N GLN A 89 17.06 -13.82 15.17
CA GLN A 89 16.44 -13.85 16.48
C GLN A 89 17.16 -14.82 17.42
N LYS A 90 17.53 -16.02 16.94
CA LYS A 90 18.28 -17.01 17.74
C LYS A 90 19.64 -16.47 18.16
N ARG A 91 20.36 -15.77 17.27
CA ARG A 91 21.64 -15.11 17.60
C ARG A 91 21.47 -14.00 18.64
N THR A 92 20.44 -13.17 18.46
CA THR A 92 20.15 -12.06 19.37
C THR A 92 19.81 -12.58 20.77
N ASN A 93 18.95 -13.59 20.86
CA ASN A 93 18.60 -14.24 22.13
C ASN A 93 19.83 -14.83 22.83
N MET A 94 20.77 -15.42 22.09
CA MET A 94 22.02 -15.92 22.64
C MET A 94 22.89 -14.82 23.24
N LEU A 95 23.00 -13.67 22.57
CA LEU A 95 23.75 -12.53 23.11
C LEU A 95 23.11 -12.01 24.40
N LEU A 96 21.79 -11.83 24.40
CA LEU A 96 21.04 -11.40 25.59
C LEU A 96 21.21 -12.38 26.77
N LEU A 97 21.15 -13.69 26.51
CA LEU A 97 21.36 -14.68 27.57
C LEU A 97 22.81 -14.65 28.09
N LYS A 98 23.81 -14.54 27.21
CA LYS A 98 25.22 -14.40 27.59
C LYS A 98 25.43 -13.21 28.55
N GLU A 99 24.80 -12.08 28.25
CA GLU A 99 24.84 -10.89 29.11
C GLU A 99 24.11 -11.11 30.44
N ALA A 100 22.91 -11.70 30.41
CA ALA A 100 22.14 -11.98 31.62
C ALA A 100 22.87 -12.93 32.58
N LEU A 101 23.43 -14.03 32.07
CA LEU A 101 24.21 -14.99 32.86
C LEU A 101 25.47 -14.33 33.43
N ARG A 102 26.14 -13.46 32.68
CA ARG A 102 27.31 -12.72 33.17
C ARG A 102 26.94 -11.81 34.34
N LEU A 103 25.83 -11.09 34.24
CA LEU A 103 25.35 -10.22 35.33
C LEU A 103 24.94 -11.04 36.57
N GLU A 104 24.26 -12.16 36.37
CA GLU A 104 23.88 -13.07 37.46
C GLU A 104 25.12 -13.64 38.17
N GLN A 105 26.12 -14.08 37.39
CA GLN A 105 27.40 -14.57 37.90
C GLN A 105 28.10 -13.51 38.74
N GLU A 106 28.20 -12.27 38.25
CA GLU A 106 28.84 -11.16 38.98
C GLU A 106 28.11 -10.89 40.29
N HIS A 107 26.78 -10.83 40.27
CA HIS A 107 25.97 -10.64 41.46
C HIS A 107 26.14 -11.76 42.48
N LEU A 108 26.14 -13.03 42.04
CA LEU A 108 26.37 -14.19 42.91
C LEU A 108 27.75 -14.15 43.55
N LEU A 109 28.79 -13.82 42.77
CA LEU A 109 30.15 -13.71 43.28
C LEU A 109 30.25 -12.57 44.31
N GLN A 110 29.75 -11.38 44.00
CA GLN A 110 29.72 -10.24 44.94
C GLN A 110 28.98 -10.59 46.23
N ARG A 111 27.86 -11.30 46.14
CA ARG A 111 27.11 -11.78 47.29
C ARG A 111 27.93 -12.76 48.13
N THR A 112 28.59 -13.76 47.51
CA THR A 112 29.43 -14.70 48.26
C THR A 112 30.63 -14.05 48.92
N LEU A 113 31.20 -13.00 48.33
CA LEU A 113 32.28 -12.21 48.92
C LEU A 113 31.78 -11.35 50.09
N SER A 114 30.57 -10.79 49.99
CA SER A 114 29.96 -9.92 51.01
C SER A 114 29.37 -10.67 52.21
N GLU A 115 28.80 -11.86 51.98
CA GLU A 115 28.28 -12.75 53.02
C GLU A 115 29.38 -13.57 53.70
N GLY A 116 30.59 -13.58 53.14
CA GLY A 116 31.75 -14.26 53.72
C GLY A 116 32.24 -13.61 55.02
N PRO A 117 33.13 -14.29 55.77
CA PRO A 117 33.66 -13.80 57.06
C PRO A 117 34.59 -12.58 56.94
N VAL A 118 34.67 -11.95 55.77
CA VAL A 118 35.47 -10.75 55.48
C VAL A 118 34.82 -9.53 56.11
N ARG A 119 34.76 -9.50 57.44
CA ARG A 119 34.57 -8.27 58.20
C ARG A 119 35.90 -7.53 58.19
N HIS A 120 35.86 -6.26 57.78
CA HIS A 120 37.04 -5.40 57.61
C HIS A 120 38.01 -5.51 58.79
N GLY A 121 39.16 -6.16 58.56
CA GLY A 121 40.29 -6.21 59.50
C GLY A 121 40.64 -7.56 60.13
N GLN A 122 39.85 -8.62 59.93
CA GLN A 122 40.17 -9.95 60.52
C GLN A 122 40.87 -10.89 59.52
N ALA A 123 41.97 -11.50 59.94
CA ALA A 123 42.69 -12.47 59.13
C ALA A 123 41.83 -13.72 58.89
N LEU A 124 41.58 -14.04 57.62
CA LEU A 124 40.83 -15.22 57.20
C LEU A 124 41.59 -16.50 57.56
N LYS A 125 40.90 -17.48 58.13
CA LYS A 125 41.47 -18.81 58.31
C LYS A 125 41.60 -19.51 56.96
N ARG A 126 42.55 -20.44 56.86
CA ARG A 126 42.79 -21.22 55.64
C ARG A 126 41.56 -22.02 55.22
N GLU A 127 40.81 -22.60 56.17
CA GLU A 127 39.58 -23.33 55.86
C GLU A 127 38.51 -22.41 55.26
N GLU A 128 38.30 -21.24 55.85
CA GLU A 128 37.31 -20.24 55.40
C GLU A 128 37.62 -19.72 53.99
N LEU A 129 38.90 -19.51 53.68
CA LEU A 129 39.36 -19.14 52.35
C LEU A 129 39.14 -20.28 51.34
N GLY A 130 39.44 -21.52 51.73
CA GLY A 130 39.20 -22.70 50.90
C GLY A 130 37.73 -22.85 50.53
N ASP A 131 36.83 -22.69 51.49
CA ASP A 131 35.39 -22.77 51.27
C ASP A 131 34.89 -21.65 50.35
N LEU A 132 35.42 -20.43 50.49
CA LEU A 132 35.07 -19.30 49.63
C LEU A 132 35.51 -19.54 48.17
N ILE A 133 36.73 -20.03 47.98
CA ILE A 133 37.26 -20.39 46.66
C ILE A 133 36.41 -21.51 46.03
N ASN A 134 36.09 -22.55 46.79
CA ASN A 134 35.24 -23.65 46.31
C ASN A 134 33.85 -23.17 45.88
N LYS A 135 33.24 -22.26 46.66
CA LYS A 135 31.95 -21.64 46.29
C LYS A 135 32.06 -20.82 45.01
N ALA A 136 33.09 -20.00 44.87
CA ALA A 136 33.31 -19.18 43.67
C ALA A 136 33.53 -20.06 42.42
N ILE A 137 34.34 -21.11 42.53
CA ILE A 137 34.56 -22.11 41.47
C ILE A 137 33.24 -22.79 41.11
N HIS A 138 32.45 -23.19 42.11
CA HIS A 138 31.17 -23.84 41.86
C HIS A 138 30.20 -22.94 41.08
N ILE A 139 30.11 -21.65 41.44
CA ILE A 139 29.30 -20.65 40.71
C ILE A 139 29.79 -20.53 39.26
N GLN A 140 31.11 -20.41 39.05
CA GLN A 140 31.69 -20.31 37.70
C GLN A 140 31.41 -21.55 36.85
N VAL A 141 31.63 -22.74 37.41
CA VAL A 141 31.41 -24.02 36.71
C VAL A 141 29.93 -24.21 36.37
N LYS A 142 29.02 -23.82 37.27
CA LYS A 142 27.58 -23.89 37.04
C LYS A 142 27.16 -22.95 35.89
N CYS A 143 27.57 -21.69 35.94
CA CYS A 143 27.27 -20.70 34.90
C CYS A 143 27.84 -21.12 33.53
N LEU A 144 29.08 -21.64 33.51
CA LEU A 144 29.71 -22.11 32.28
C LEU A 144 28.96 -23.31 31.68
N ARG A 145 28.51 -24.24 32.52
CA ARG A 145 27.71 -25.39 32.07
C ARG A 145 26.42 -24.95 31.39
N GLU A 146 25.68 -24.05 32.03
CA GLU A 146 24.42 -23.53 31.51
C GLU A 146 24.63 -22.80 30.18
N LEU A 147 25.68 -21.98 30.11
CA LEU A 147 26.07 -21.29 28.88
C LEU A 147 26.39 -22.25 27.74
N LEU A 148 27.24 -23.25 27.98
CA LEU A 148 27.63 -24.23 26.97
C LEU A 148 26.44 -25.05 26.48
N GLN A 149 25.57 -25.49 27.40
CA GLN A 149 24.38 -26.24 27.04
C GLN A 149 23.46 -25.44 26.12
N TYR A 150 23.24 -24.16 26.44
CA TYR A 150 22.44 -23.27 25.62
C TYR A 150 23.09 -22.97 24.27
N GLU A 151 24.40 -22.73 24.23
CA GLU A 151 25.14 -22.45 23.00
C GLU A 151 25.09 -23.65 22.04
N ILE A 152 25.23 -24.86 22.56
CA ILE A 152 25.06 -26.09 21.78
C ILE A 152 23.64 -26.13 21.18
N GLN A 153 22.61 -25.94 22.01
CA GLN A 153 21.21 -25.97 21.55
C GLN A 153 20.93 -24.93 20.46
N VAL A 154 21.32 -23.67 20.68
CA VAL A 154 21.12 -22.60 19.71
C VAL A 154 21.91 -22.83 18.43
N THR A 155 23.12 -23.39 18.53
CA THR A 155 23.92 -23.73 17.35
C THR A 155 23.20 -24.78 16.50
N PHE A 156 22.63 -25.82 17.10
CA PHE A 156 21.83 -26.80 16.38
C PHE A 156 20.59 -26.17 15.74
N ASP A 157 19.84 -25.34 16.48
CA ASP A 157 18.67 -24.64 15.94
C ASP A 157 19.03 -23.76 14.73
N ILE A 158 20.14 -23.02 14.80
CA ILE A 158 20.62 -22.17 13.70
C ILE A 158 21.05 -23.03 12.50
N LEU A 159 21.72 -24.16 12.74
CA LEU A 159 22.11 -25.07 11.68
C LEU A 159 20.89 -25.68 10.98
N ASP A 160 19.85 -26.03 11.73
CA ASP A 160 18.59 -26.51 11.16
C ASP A 160 17.91 -25.45 10.29
N LEU A 161 17.79 -24.20 10.77
CA LEU A 161 17.28 -23.08 9.97
C LEU A 161 18.08 -22.85 8.69
N LYS A 162 19.42 -22.92 8.78
CA LYS A 162 20.30 -22.83 7.61
C LYS A 162 20.10 -23.98 6.64
N LEU A 163 19.91 -25.20 7.14
CA LEU A 163 19.63 -26.37 6.32
C LEU A 163 18.29 -26.21 5.59
N GLN A 164 17.23 -25.82 6.30
CA GLN A 164 15.93 -25.53 5.71
C GLN A 164 16.04 -24.46 4.62
N LYS A 165 16.78 -23.37 4.87
CA LYS A 165 17.03 -22.32 3.88
C LYS A 165 17.80 -22.84 2.67
N LYS A 166 18.78 -23.75 2.85
CA LYS A 166 19.50 -24.37 1.72
C LYS A 166 18.57 -25.25 0.88
N ILE A 167 17.71 -26.05 1.52
CA ILE A 167 16.71 -26.88 0.83
C ILE A 167 15.73 -26.00 0.04
N LEU A 168 15.25 -24.88 0.61
CA LEU A 168 14.38 -23.94 -0.10
C LEU A 168 15.07 -23.29 -1.30
N ASN A 169 16.36 -22.96 -1.20
CA ASN A 169 17.11 -22.36 -2.31
C ASN A 169 17.35 -23.36 -3.46
N LEU A 170 17.46 -24.66 -3.17
CA LEU A 170 17.54 -25.69 -4.22
C LEU A 170 16.24 -25.80 -5.02
N ASN A 171 15.10 -25.44 -4.41
CA ASN A 171 13.77 -25.43 -5.03
C ASN A 171 13.35 -24.03 -5.50
N ALA A 172 14.30 -23.12 -5.73
CA ALA A 172 13.99 -21.75 -6.13
C ALA A 172 13.20 -21.72 -7.45
N PRO A 173 12.11 -20.95 -7.56
CA PRO A 173 11.39 -20.76 -8.81
C PRO A 173 12.32 -20.13 -9.85
N ILE A 174 12.37 -20.73 -11.05
CA ILE A 174 13.11 -20.15 -12.17
C ILE A 174 12.34 -18.91 -12.63
N PRO A 175 12.99 -17.72 -12.72
CA PRO A 175 12.33 -16.55 -13.28
C PRO A 175 11.90 -16.84 -14.71
N LEU A 176 10.62 -16.61 -15.02
CA LEU A 176 10.12 -16.63 -16.39
C LEU A 176 10.96 -15.65 -17.22
N PRO A 177 11.51 -16.06 -18.38
CA PRO A 177 12.21 -15.14 -19.25
C PRO A 177 11.22 -14.06 -19.70
N LEU A 178 11.58 -12.79 -19.45
CA LEU A 178 10.89 -11.63 -20.00
C LEU A 178 10.75 -11.83 -21.52
N PRO A 179 9.55 -11.64 -22.11
CA PRO A 179 9.44 -11.58 -23.56
C PRO A 179 10.32 -10.42 -24.03
N THR A 180 11.40 -10.75 -24.73
CA THR A 180 12.22 -9.79 -25.47
C THR A 180 11.30 -9.06 -26.43
N THR A 181 11.02 -7.80 -26.11
CA THR A 181 10.31 -6.89 -27.00
C THR A 181 11.18 -6.67 -28.25
N SER A 182 10.83 -7.34 -29.33
CA SER A 182 10.97 -6.78 -30.69
C SER A 182 9.54 -6.56 -31.20
N PRO A 183 9.22 -5.45 -31.92
CA PRO A 183 10.04 -4.74 -32.92
C PRO A 183 9.96 -3.18 -32.88
N PRO A 184 10.80 -2.44 -33.64
CA PRO A 184 10.39 -1.16 -34.23
C PRO A 184 9.76 -1.45 -35.60
N GLY A 185 8.44 -1.32 -35.68
CA GLY A 185 7.74 -1.23 -36.96
C GLY A 185 8.26 -0.04 -37.76
N GLN A 186 8.76 -0.31 -38.96
CA GLN A 186 8.98 0.72 -39.97
C GLN A 186 7.61 1.23 -40.43
N ASP A 187 7.26 2.45 -40.03
CA ASP A 187 6.19 3.22 -40.68
C ASP A 187 6.59 3.51 -42.13
N ALA A 188 6.18 2.63 -43.04
CA ALA A 188 6.23 2.87 -44.48
C ALA A 188 5.15 3.89 -44.85
N SER A 189 5.53 5.16 -44.87
CA SER A 189 4.75 6.24 -45.46
C SER A 189 4.68 6.07 -46.99
N PRO A 190 3.49 6.06 -47.65
CA PRO A 190 3.43 5.93 -49.10
C PRO A 190 3.65 7.30 -49.75
N LYS A 191 4.85 7.55 -50.27
CA LYS A 191 5.11 8.73 -51.12
C LYS A 191 4.65 8.48 -52.55
N LEU A 192 3.59 9.18 -52.90
CA LEU A 192 3.01 9.36 -54.23
C LEU A 192 4.07 9.77 -55.28
N HIS A 193 4.07 9.08 -56.41
CA HIS A 193 4.85 9.43 -57.60
C HIS A 193 4.56 10.85 -58.10
N LYS A 194 5.60 11.61 -58.44
CA LYS A 194 5.54 12.64 -59.50
C LYS A 194 6.85 12.70 -60.28
N ALA A 195 6.72 12.47 -61.57
CA ALA A 195 7.75 12.60 -62.58
C ALA A 195 8.13 14.08 -62.80
N ASN A 196 9.42 14.36 -63.06
CA ASN A 196 9.75 15.42 -64.01
C ASN A 196 11.16 15.30 -64.62
N LYS A 197 11.17 15.14 -65.96
CA LYS A 197 12.08 15.65 -66.98
C LYS A 197 13.57 15.84 -66.64
N GLY A 198 14.38 14.86 -67.05
CA GLY A 198 15.77 15.08 -67.44
C GLY A 198 15.87 15.67 -68.85
N LYS A 199 16.51 16.84 -68.99
CA LYS A 199 16.99 17.37 -70.27
C LYS A 199 18.51 17.60 -70.21
N LYS A 200 19.17 17.06 -71.24
CA LYS A 200 20.59 17.03 -71.60
C LYS A 200 21.35 18.36 -71.50
N ALA A 201 22.66 18.28 -71.20
CA ALA A 201 23.80 18.70 -72.07
C ALA A 201 25.13 18.62 -71.27
N LYS A 202 26.05 17.72 -71.60
CA LYS A 202 27.24 17.88 -72.49
C LYS A 202 28.50 18.51 -71.83
N ALA A 203 29.42 17.63 -71.44
CA ALA A 203 30.84 17.53 -71.85
C ALA A 203 31.75 18.77 -71.97
N LYS A 204 32.91 18.75 -71.27
CA LYS A 204 34.29 18.56 -71.82
C LYS A 204 35.33 18.64 -70.68
N LYS A 205 36.26 17.66 -70.58
CA LYS A 205 37.71 17.70 -70.96
C LYS A 205 38.51 18.72 -70.13
N LYS A 206 39.71 18.42 -69.62
CA LYS A 206 40.69 17.37 -69.88
C LYS A 206 41.67 17.37 -68.70
#